data_AF-A0AB38R7N1-F1
#
_entry.id   AF-A0AB38R7N1-F1
#
_cell.length_a   1.000
_cell.length_b   1.000
_cell.length_c   1.000
_cell.angle_alpha   90.00
_cell.angle_beta   90.00
_cell.angle_gamma   90.00
#
_symmetry.space_group_name_H-M   'P 1'
#
loop_
_entity.id
_entity.type
_entity.pdbx_description
1 polymer ?
#
loop_
_entity_poly.entity_id
_entity_poly.type
_entity_poly.pdbx_seq_one_letter_code
_entity_poly.pdbx_strand_id
1 'polypeptide(L)'
;MEDTASRGINAFISEATQRGGKAVRLTHSRRNPVEVTGADGVSRIVRVRSKLDGDWQARRQDESLESDDTRSEFWVFVDLAADPHEFYMLPSNEVADDIRAEVDLWIMDSPGRNRTGHHAIPRGRVVHGHDRWDALGLAAVKDPSIYVETPVATKRKTSPVAAKKRRASGVEEIEVVDNRLEMTADCHGYRWVGRFDETTEVVEIMRGPMEGRRFPDPTAAANAVTGHISGDTESHDGWSFWTINNTALGAHLKTA
;
A
#
# COMPACT_ATOMS: atom_id res chain seq x y z
N MET A 1 24.90 -9.53 8.89
CA MET A 1 23.49 -9.87 8.60
C MET A 1 22.91 -8.67 7.90
N GLU A 2 22.43 -8.86 6.66
CA GLU A 2 21.85 -7.80 5.85
C GLU A 2 20.47 -7.43 6.40
N ASP A 3 20.16 -6.14 6.50
CA ASP A 3 18.86 -5.68 6.98
C ASP A 3 17.76 -5.88 5.93
N THR A 4 16.50 -5.95 6.37
CA THR A 4 15.34 -6.23 5.50
C THR A 4 15.22 -5.25 4.34
N ALA A 5 15.57 -3.97 4.53
CA ALA A 5 15.51 -2.98 3.47
C ALA A 5 16.57 -3.24 2.39
N SER A 6 17.80 -3.56 2.80
CA SER A 6 18.86 -3.94 1.86
C SER A 6 18.49 -5.20 1.07
N ARG A 7 17.94 -6.23 1.72
CA ARG A 7 17.46 -7.45 1.04
C ARG A 7 16.39 -7.16 0.00
N GLY A 8 15.43 -6.30 0.34
CA GLY A 8 14.35 -5.88 -0.56
C GLY A 8 14.87 -5.12 -1.78
N ILE A 9 15.79 -4.18 -1.57
CA ILE A 9 16.42 -3.42 -2.66
C ILE A 9 17.20 -4.36 -3.58
N ASN A 10 17.96 -5.31 -3.03
CA ASN A 10 18.74 -6.26 -3.82
C ASN A 10 17.84 -7.21 -4.62
N ALA A 11 16.75 -7.70 -4.03
CA ALA A 11 15.75 -8.50 -4.72
C ALA A 11 15.13 -7.71 -5.90
N PHE A 12 14.75 -6.45 -5.65
CA PHE A 12 14.20 -5.58 -6.69
C PHE A 12 15.18 -5.30 -7.82
N ILE A 13 16.44 -4.97 -7.51
CA ILE A 13 17.48 -4.72 -8.53
C ILE A 13 17.70 -5.97 -9.38
N SER A 14 17.81 -7.14 -8.75
CA SER A 14 17.98 -8.41 -9.46
C SER A 14 16.82 -8.69 -10.41
N GLU A 15 15.58 -8.56 -9.92
CA GLU A 15 14.37 -8.83 -10.70
C GLU A 15 14.19 -7.81 -11.84
N ALA A 16 14.46 -6.52 -11.60
CA ALA A 16 14.42 -5.49 -12.63
C ALA A 16 15.43 -5.75 -13.76
N THR A 17 16.63 -6.23 -13.42
CA THR A 17 17.64 -6.60 -14.43
C THR A 17 17.28 -7.85 -15.21
N GLN A 18 16.71 -8.87 -14.56
CA GLN A 18 16.18 -10.06 -15.25
C GLN A 18 15.03 -9.72 -16.20
N ARG A 19 14.36 -8.57 -16.01
CA ARG A 19 13.30 -8.05 -16.87
C ARG A 19 13.82 -7.07 -17.94
N GLY A 20 15.13 -7.07 -18.18
CA GLY A 20 15.78 -6.30 -19.25
C GLY A 20 16.11 -4.85 -18.87
N GLY A 21 15.90 -4.46 -17.61
CA GLY A 21 16.20 -3.11 -17.13
C GLY A 21 17.59 -2.96 -16.52
N LYS A 22 17.88 -1.73 -16.09
CA LYS A 22 19.01 -1.42 -15.20
C LYS A 22 18.46 -0.76 -13.96
N ALA A 23 18.90 -1.19 -12.78
CA ALA A 23 18.48 -0.59 -11.52
C ALA A 23 19.69 -0.30 -10.64
N VAL A 24 19.78 0.92 -10.10
CA VAL A 24 20.89 1.40 -9.29
C VAL A 24 20.38 2.07 -8.02
N ARG A 25 20.83 1.59 -6.87
CA ARG A 25 20.50 2.22 -5.58
C ARG A 25 21.13 3.62 -5.51
N LEU A 26 20.30 4.62 -5.22
CA LEU A 26 20.77 5.98 -4.97
C LEU A 26 21.05 6.17 -3.47
N THR A 27 22.09 6.93 -3.13
CA THR A 27 22.55 7.10 -1.74
C THR A 27 22.30 8.49 -1.16
N HIS A 28 21.61 9.35 -1.90
CA HIS A 28 21.35 10.74 -1.49
C HIS A 28 20.22 10.85 -0.44
N SER A 29 19.39 9.82 -0.29
CA SER A 29 18.30 9.78 0.70
C SER A 29 18.29 8.48 1.49
N ARG A 30 17.79 8.55 2.73
CA ARG A 30 17.57 7.38 3.60
C ARG A 30 16.25 6.66 3.30
N ARG A 31 15.44 7.16 2.38
CA ARG A 31 14.15 6.60 1.99
C ARG A 31 14.26 5.47 0.95
N ASN A 32 15.46 4.94 0.77
CA ASN A 32 15.80 3.86 -0.16
C ASN A 32 15.39 4.13 -1.63
N PRO A 33 15.85 5.25 -2.22
CA PRO A 33 15.66 5.49 -3.64
C PRO A 33 16.48 4.53 -4.51
N VAL A 34 15.88 4.09 -5.61
CA VAL A 34 16.52 3.33 -6.68
C VAL A 34 16.16 4.01 -8.01
N GLU A 35 17.15 4.29 -8.84
CA GLU A 35 16.93 4.70 -10.22
C GLU A 35 16.80 3.45 -11.09
N VAL A 36 15.75 3.39 -11.91
CA VAL A 36 15.45 2.27 -12.79
C VAL A 36 15.34 2.80 -14.21
N THR A 37 16.19 2.29 -15.09
CA THR A 37 16.09 2.50 -16.53
C THR A 37 15.36 1.31 -17.15
N GLY A 38 14.19 1.56 -17.72
CA GLY A 38 13.40 0.56 -18.42
C GLY A 38 14.04 0.13 -19.76
N ALA A 39 13.46 -0.89 -20.39
CA ALA A 39 13.81 -1.29 -21.75
C ALA A 39 13.44 -0.20 -22.78
N ASP A 40 12.52 0.70 -22.42
CA ASP A 40 12.18 1.93 -23.15
C ASP A 40 13.30 2.99 -23.12
N GLY A 41 14.35 2.81 -22.32
CA GLY A 41 15.44 3.76 -22.11
C GLY A 41 15.08 4.94 -21.19
N VAL A 42 13.85 4.97 -20.66
CA VAL A 42 13.41 6.02 -19.74
C VAL A 42 13.84 5.65 -18.32
N SER A 43 14.48 6.60 -17.64
CA SER A 43 14.86 6.43 -16.24
C SER A 43 13.81 7.01 -15.32
N ARG A 44 13.45 6.25 -14.29
CA ARG A 44 12.46 6.59 -13.27
C ARG A 44 13.06 6.38 -11.90
N ILE A 45 12.68 7.21 -10.92
CA ILE A 45 13.12 7.01 -9.53
C ILE A 45 12.00 6.32 -8.75
N VAL A 46 12.36 5.28 -8.00
CA VAL A 46 11.43 4.54 -7.15
C VAL A 46 11.87 4.51 -5.69
N ARG A 47 10.93 4.47 -4.76
CA ARG A 47 11.18 4.18 -3.34
C ARG A 47 10.89 2.71 -3.03
N VAL A 48 11.87 2.00 -2.50
CA VAL A 48 11.69 0.57 -2.15
C VAL A 48 11.31 0.42 -0.67
N ARG A 49 10.18 -0.24 -0.39
CA ARG A 49 9.77 -0.70 0.94
C ARG A 49 9.70 -2.22 0.93
N SER A 50 10.25 -2.86 1.96
CA SER A 50 10.24 -4.30 2.08
C SER A 50 9.74 -4.75 3.44
N LYS A 51 9.18 -5.96 3.46
CA LYS A 51 8.74 -6.63 4.67
C LYS A 51 9.14 -8.10 4.65
N LEU A 52 9.17 -8.72 5.82
CA LEU A 52 9.28 -10.18 6.01
C LEU A 52 8.01 -10.77 6.64
N ASP A 53 7.15 -9.92 7.17
CA ASP A 53 5.87 -10.25 7.79
C ASP A 53 5.08 -8.94 8.00
N GLY A 54 3.79 -9.05 8.30
CA GLY A 54 2.91 -7.92 8.63
C GLY A 54 2.75 -6.92 7.50
N ASP A 55 2.70 -5.64 7.87
CA ASP A 55 2.48 -4.53 6.94
C ASP A 55 3.77 -3.80 6.60
N TRP A 56 3.82 -3.26 5.37
CA TRP A 56 4.88 -2.30 5.05
C TRP A 56 4.70 -1.07 5.93
N GLN A 57 5.81 -0.58 6.47
CA GLN A 57 5.77 0.63 7.26
C GLN A 57 6.01 1.82 6.33
N ALA A 58 5.31 2.93 6.57
CA ALA A 58 5.53 4.24 5.99
C ALA A 58 5.54 5.29 7.12
N ARG A 59 5.62 6.56 6.77
CA ARG A 59 5.42 7.67 7.70
C ARG A 59 4.11 8.38 7.37
N ARG A 60 3.43 8.93 8.37
CA ARG A 60 2.25 9.77 8.14
C ARG A 60 2.57 10.95 7.22
N GLN A 61 3.80 11.49 7.31
CA GLN A 61 4.27 12.56 6.43
C GLN A 61 4.46 12.14 4.96
N ASP A 62 4.49 10.84 4.64
CA ASP A 62 4.57 10.38 3.25
C ASP A 62 3.30 10.71 2.44
N GLU A 63 2.25 11.20 3.10
CA GLU A 63 1.10 11.84 2.46
C GLU A 63 1.43 13.08 1.61
N SER A 64 2.62 13.67 1.77
CA SER A 64 3.00 14.88 1.03
C SER A 64 4.23 14.60 0.17
N LEU A 65 4.03 14.67 -1.15
CA LEU A 65 5.12 14.58 -2.13
C LEU A 65 6.13 15.72 -2.01
N GLU A 66 5.71 16.90 -1.52
CA GLU A 66 6.61 18.04 -1.31
C GLU A 66 7.66 17.74 -0.24
N SER A 67 7.33 16.85 0.70
CA SER A 67 8.24 16.40 1.76
C SER A 67 9.16 15.25 1.34
N ASP A 68 9.01 14.76 0.10
CA ASP A 68 9.81 13.68 -0.44
C ASP A 68 11.11 14.21 -1.07
N ASP A 69 12.23 13.88 -0.43
CA ASP A 69 13.57 14.24 -0.88
C ASP A 69 14.12 13.28 -1.95
N THR A 70 13.37 12.23 -2.32
CA THR A 70 13.81 11.26 -3.33
C THR A 70 13.43 11.64 -4.75
N ARG A 71 12.36 12.43 -4.92
CA ARG A 71 11.71 12.68 -6.21
C ARG A 71 11.23 11.39 -6.87
N SER A 72 10.80 10.41 -6.07
CA SER A 72 10.32 9.13 -6.59
C SER A 72 9.01 9.32 -7.34
N GLU A 73 8.91 8.73 -8.52
CA GLU A 73 7.67 8.65 -9.30
C GLU A 73 6.83 7.44 -8.90
N PHE A 74 7.47 6.39 -8.38
CA PHE A 74 6.80 5.18 -7.92
C PHE A 74 7.31 4.71 -6.55
N TRP A 75 6.47 3.95 -5.86
CA TRP A 75 6.88 3.08 -4.77
C TRP A 75 6.87 1.64 -5.25
N VAL A 76 7.88 0.88 -4.80
CA VAL A 76 7.96 -0.56 -4.97
C VAL A 76 7.88 -1.21 -3.60
N PHE A 77 6.82 -1.97 -3.39
CA PHE A 77 6.63 -2.79 -2.21
C PHE A 77 7.10 -4.21 -2.51
N VAL A 78 8.03 -4.71 -1.71
CA VAL A 78 8.63 -6.05 -1.85
C VAL A 78 8.18 -6.91 -0.68
N ASP A 79 7.50 -8.00 -0.97
CA ASP A 79 7.18 -9.02 0.02
C ASP A 79 8.24 -10.12 -0.01
N LEU A 80 9.16 -10.08 0.97
CA LEU A 80 10.23 -11.07 1.08
C LEU A 80 9.78 -12.36 1.79
N ALA A 81 8.56 -12.38 2.32
CA ALA A 81 7.99 -13.58 2.95
C ALA A 81 7.51 -14.60 1.90
N ALA A 82 7.13 -14.11 0.72
CA ALA A 82 6.69 -14.95 -0.40
C ALA A 82 7.88 -15.60 -1.13
N ASP A 83 7.64 -16.79 -1.69
CA ASP A 83 8.56 -17.51 -2.57
C ASP A 83 7.83 -17.97 -3.86
N PRO A 84 8.15 -17.42 -5.04
CA PRO A 84 9.10 -16.32 -5.25
C PRO A 84 8.64 -15.02 -4.57
N HIS A 85 9.57 -14.11 -4.31
CA HIS A 85 9.25 -12.78 -3.77
C HIS A 85 8.25 -12.05 -4.68
N GLU A 86 7.31 -11.35 -4.07
CA GLU A 86 6.30 -10.59 -4.80
C GLU A 86 6.62 -9.09 -4.80
N PHE A 87 6.21 -8.42 -5.86
CA PHE A 87 6.50 -7.02 -6.10
C PHE A 87 5.23 -6.26 -6.49
N TYR A 88 5.04 -5.10 -5.88
CA TYR A 88 3.91 -4.22 -6.14
C TYR A 88 4.41 -2.82 -6.48
N MET A 89 4.02 -2.30 -7.64
CA MET A 89 4.44 -0.99 -8.14
C MET A 89 3.26 -0.05 -8.18
N LEU A 90 3.33 1.03 -7.42
CA LEU A 90 2.29 2.06 -7.37
C LEU A 90 2.90 3.45 -7.63
N PRO A 91 2.20 4.34 -8.35
CA PRO A 91 2.60 5.74 -8.47
C PRO A 91 2.73 6.41 -7.09
N SER A 92 3.73 7.27 -6.92
CA SER A 92 3.97 7.97 -5.65
C SER A 92 2.81 8.86 -5.23
N ASN A 93 2.14 9.51 -6.19
CA ASN A 93 0.96 10.33 -5.89
C ASN A 93 -0.19 9.49 -5.35
N GLU A 94 -0.41 8.30 -5.91
CA GLU A 94 -1.43 7.38 -5.44
C GLU A 94 -1.16 6.93 -3.99
N VAL A 95 0.08 6.55 -3.69
CA VAL A 95 0.49 6.19 -2.32
C VAL A 95 0.35 7.38 -1.37
N ALA A 96 0.73 8.59 -1.79
CA ALA A 96 0.59 9.78 -0.96
C ALA A 96 -0.88 10.12 -0.68
N ASP A 97 -1.75 10.00 -1.68
CA ASP A 97 -3.19 10.26 -1.56
C ASP A 97 -3.86 9.23 -0.64
N ASP A 98 -3.48 7.95 -0.74
CA ASP A 98 -3.96 6.87 0.15
C ASP A 98 -3.55 7.12 1.60
N ILE A 99 -2.27 7.43 1.85
CA ILE A 99 -1.79 7.76 3.21
C ILE A 99 -2.52 9.01 3.73
N ARG A 100 -2.73 10.03 2.89
CA ARG A 100 -3.44 11.24 3.31
C ARG A 100 -4.86 10.93 3.76
N ALA A 101 -5.59 10.14 2.99
CA ALA A 101 -6.96 9.75 3.31
C ALA A 101 -7.03 9.02 4.66
N GLU A 102 -6.11 8.08 4.94
CA GLU A 102 -6.08 7.39 6.22
C GLU A 102 -5.66 8.28 7.38
N VAL A 103 -4.69 9.17 7.17
CA VAL A 103 -4.26 10.13 8.20
C VAL A 103 -5.35 11.15 8.50
N ASP A 104 -6.13 11.56 7.49
CA ASP A 104 -7.30 12.44 7.65
C ASP A 104 -8.36 11.77 8.52
N LEU A 105 -8.75 10.54 8.20
CA LEU A 105 -9.70 9.75 9.02
C LEU A 105 -9.19 9.57 10.45
N TRP A 106 -7.90 9.26 10.61
CA TRP A 106 -7.27 9.12 11.92
C TRP A 106 -7.22 10.43 12.71
N ILE A 107 -7.13 11.60 12.06
CA ILE A 107 -7.20 12.89 12.75
C ILE A 107 -8.62 13.26 13.13
N MET A 108 -9.61 12.99 12.25
CA MET A 108 -11.02 13.25 12.53
C MET A 108 -11.50 12.50 13.78
N ASP A 109 -11.04 11.26 13.97
CA ASP A 109 -11.32 10.43 15.15
C ASP A 109 -10.83 11.04 16.49
N SER A 110 -9.77 11.87 16.48
CA SER A 110 -9.37 12.61 17.68
C SER A 110 -8.70 13.95 17.32
N PRO A 111 -9.49 15.03 17.34
CA PRO A 111 -8.99 16.38 17.08
C PRO A 111 -7.91 16.75 18.10
N GLY A 112 -6.66 16.90 17.63
CA GLY A 112 -5.48 17.14 18.48
C GLY A 112 -4.28 16.23 18.15
N ARG A 113 -4.50 15.18 17.35
CA ARG A 113 -3.43 14.36 16.77
C ARG A 113 -2.59 15.19 15.78
N ASN A 114 -1.29 14.89 15.72
CA ASN A 114 -0.38 15.47 14.72
C ASN A 114 -0.06 14.45 13.63
N ARG A 115 0.25 14.93 12.42
CA ARG A 115 0.54 14.10 11.23
C ARG A 115 1.94 13.50 11.25
N THR A 116 2.36 12.98 12.40
CA THR A 116 3.72 12.45 12.59
C THR A 116 3.70 11.00 13.06
N GLY A 117 4.77 10.27 12.74
CA GLY A 117 4.95 8.88 13.18
C GLY A 117 4.71 7.88 12.05
N HIS A 118 4.55 6.62 12.43
CA HIS A 118 4.43 5.50 11.51
C HIS A 118 3.01 5.35 10.98
N HIS A 119 2.91 4.87 9.74
CA HIS A 119 1.67 4.48 9.09
C HIS A 119 1.87 3.09 8.49
N ALA A 120 0.98 2.15 8.78
CA ALA A 120 1.04 0.80 8.25
C ALA A 120 0.31 0.75 6.91
N ILE A 121 0.92 0.14 5.90
CA ILE A 121 0.35 -0.08 4.58
C ILE A 121 0.10 -1.59 4.45
N PRO A 122 -1.15 -2.04 4.60
CA PRO A 122 -1.51 -3.45 4.45
C PRO A 122 -1.50 -3.89 3.00
N ARG A 123 -1.36 -5.20 2.77
CA ARG A 123 -1.30 -5.81 1.43
C ARG A 123 -2.49 -5.46 0.54
N GLY A 124 -3.70 -5.41 1.10
CA GLY A 124 -4.90 -5.07 0.33
C GLY A 124 -4.79 -3.73 -0.41
N ARG A 125 -4.03 -2.78 0.13
CA ARG A 125 -3.85 -1.45 -0.49
C ARG A 125 -2.85 -1.38 -1.63
N VAL A 126 -2.03 -2.42 -1.80
CA VAL A 126 -1.00 -2.45 -2.85
C VAL A 126 -1.25 -3.54 -3.88
N VAL A 127 -2.22 -4.43 -3.64
CA VAL A 127 -2.42 -5.66 -4.43
C VAL A 127 -2.70 -5.38 -5.91
N HIS A 128 -3.34 -4.28 -6.26
CA HIS A 128 -3.60 -3.89 -7.65
C HIS A 128 -2.34 -3.42 -8.39
N GLY A 129 -1.27 -3.11 -7.67
CA GLY A 129 0.07 -2.86 -8.22
C GLY A 129 0.88 -4.13 -8.48
N HIS A 130 0.34 -5.32 -8.20
CA HIS A 130 1.07 -6.59 -8.31
C HIS A 130 1.61 -6.82 -9.71
N ASP A 131 2.92 -7.09 -9.81
CA ASP A 131 3.65 -7.34 -11.05
C ASP A 131 3.46 -6.28 -12.14
N ARG A 132 3.17 -5.02 -11.77
CA ARG A 132 3.06 -3.87 -12.68
C ARG A 132 4.43 -3.34 -13.12
N TRP A 133 5.28 -4.24 -13.60
CA TRP A 133 6.60 -3.95 -14.15
C TRP A 133 6.56 -3.05 -15.39
N ASP A 134 5.44 -3.09 -16.13
CA ASP A 134 5.14 -2.19 -17.24
C ASP A 134 5.20 -0.72 -16.83
N ALA A 135 4.80 -0.39 -15.59
CA ALA A 135 4.85 0.97 -15.07
C ALA A 135 6.28 1.55 -15.00
N LEU A 136 7.28 0.66 -14.92
CA LEU A 136 8.70 1.01 -14.91
C LEU A 136 9.36 0.87 -16.29
N GLY A 137 8.60 0.52 -17.34
CA GLY A 137 9.13 0.22 -18.68
C GLY A 137 9.88 -1.12 -18.73
N LEU A 138 9.56 -2.06 -17.84
CA LEU A 138 10.22 -3.37 -17.73
C LEU A 138 9.33 -4.49 -18.28
N ALA A 139 9.97 -5.58 -18.71
CA ALA A 139 9.24 -6.72 -19.28
C ALA A 139 8.37 -7.44 -18.22
N ALA A 140 7.15 -7.81 -18.62
CA ALA A 140 6.24 -8.61 -17.80
C ALA A 140 6.75 -10.05 -17.57
N VAL A 141 7.52 -10.58 -18.53
CA VAL A 141 8.19 -11.88 -18.43
C VAL A 141 9.67 -11.64 -18.19
N LYS A 142 10.22 -12.27 -17.14
CA LYS A 142 11.65 -12.24 -16.87
C LYS A 142 12.41 -13.24 -17.72
N ASP A 143 13.61 -12.87 -18.12
CA ASP A 143 14.59 -13.77 -18.74
C ASP A 143 15.60 -14.22 -17.66
N PRO A 144 15.45 -15.44 -17.12
CA PRO A 144 16.34 -15.95 -16.07
C PRO A 144 17.76 -16.23 -16.56
N SER A 145 18.03 -16.18 -17.88
CA SER A 145 19.38 -16.30 -18.43
C SER A 145 20.22 -15.04 -18.24
N ILE A 146 19.59 -13.90 -17.91
CA ILE A 146 20.27 -12.67 -17.53
C ILE A 146 20.81 -12.81 -16.10
N TYR A 147 22.07 -13.20 -15.99
CA TYR A 147 22.75 -13.33 -14.70
C TYR A 147 23.19 -11.96 -14.17
N VAL A 148 22.81 -11.64 -12.93
CA VAL A 148 23.25 -10.43 -12.23
C VAL A 148 24.31 -10.83 -11.21
N GLU A 149 25.56 -10.44 -11.41
CA GLU A 149 26.56 -10.51 -10.35
C GLU A 149 26.15 -9.55 -9.22
N THR A 150 26.03 -10.07 -8.00
CA THR A 150 25.73 -9.25 -6.83
C THR A 150 26.84 -8.22 -6.65
N PRO A 151 26.56 -6.89 -6.64
CA PRO A 151 27.62 -5.92 -6.42
C PRO A 151 28.13 -6.07 -4.98
N VAL A 152 29.32 -6.67 -4.86
CA VAL A 152 30.04 -6.75 -3.58
C VAL A 152 30.47 -5.34 -3.21
N ALA A 153 29.77 -4.74 -2.25
CA ALA A 153 30.18 -3.49 -1.66
C ALA A 153 31.60 -3.61 -1.08
N THR A 154 32.54 -2.85 -1.62
CA THR A 154 33.91 -2.75 -1.14
C THR A 154 33.90 -2.39 0.35
N LYS A 155 34.39 -3.30 1.19
CA LYS A 155 34.47 -3.14 2.65
C LYS A 155 35.22 -1.85 3.00
N ARG A 156 34.51 -0.84 3.51
CA ARG A 156 35.12 0.31 4.17
C ARG A 156 35.23 0.02 5.67
N LYS A 157 36.45 0.13 6.20
CA LYS A 157 36.81 -0.13 7.61
C LYS A 157 35.90 0.66 8.56
N THR A 158 35.20 -0.03 9.45
CA THR A 158 34.41 0.55 10.54
C THR A 158 35.26 0.68 11.81
N SER A 159 35.28 1.87 12.40
CA SER A 159 35.63 2.06 13.81
C SER A 159 34.37 1.85 14.67
N PRO A 160 34.46 1.30 15.89
CA PRO A 160 33.27 0.90 16.65
C PRO A 160 32.66 2.09 17.39
N VAL A 161 31.34 2.22 17.35
CA VAL A 161 30.58 3.07 18.28
C VAL A 161 29.61 2.18 19.06
N ALA A 162 29.64 2.34 20.37
CA ALA A 162 29.07 1.47 21.39
C ALA A 162 27.55 1.25 21.25
N ALA A 163 27.15 -0.01 21.44
CA ALA A 163 25.77 -0.46 21.51
C ALA A 163 25.09 0.00 22.80
N LYS A 164 23.86 0.51 22.69
CA LYS A 164 22.95 0.71 23.83
C LYS A 164 21.71 -0.18 23.65
N LYS A 165 21.60 -1.21 24.50
CA LYS A 165 20.42 -2.06 24.66
C LYS A 165 19.18 -1.20 24.98
N ARG A 166 18.07 -1.44 24.29
CA ARG A 166 16.73 -1.08 24.79
C ARG A 166 15.90 -2.36 24.95
N ARG A 167 15.19 -2.39 26.08
CA ARG A 167 14.40 -3.49 26.63
C ARG A 167 13.16 -3.75 25.78
N ALA A 168 12.76 -5.01 25.73
CA ALA A 168 11.44 -5.44 25.29
C ALA A 168 10.37 -4.99 26.31
N SER A 169 9.24 -4.50 25.80
CA SER A 169 7.99 -4.41 26.54
C SER A 169 6.95 -5.19 25.73
N GLY A 170 6.48 -6.28 26.31
CA GLY A 170 5.36 -7.05 25.78
C GLY A 170 4.09 -6.19 25.81
N VAL A 171 3.24 -6.40 24.83
CA VAL A 171 1.87 -5.90 24.80
C VAL A 171 1.00 -7.13 24.60
N GLU A 172 0.16 -7.40 25.59
CA GLU A 172 -0.85 -8.46 25.56
C GLU A 172 -1.85 -8.17 24.44
N GLU A 173 -2.23 -9.21 23.71
CA GLU A 173 -3.27 -9.20 22.69
C GLU A 173 -4.61 -8.87 23.35
N ILE A 174 -5.14 -7.68 23.07
CA ILE A 174 -6.55 -7.36 23.30
C ILE A 174 -7.29 -7.88 22.06
N GLU A 175 -8.12 -8.91 22.21
CA GLU A 175 -9.09 -9.30 21.19
C GLU A 175 -10.04 -8.11 20.95
N VAL A 176 -9.78 -7.36 19.88
CA VAL A 176 -10.68 -6.32 19.40
C VAL A 176 -11.85 -7.01 18.70
N VAL A 177 -12.99 -7.07 19.37
CA VAL A 177 -14.25 -7.47 18.74
C VAL A 177 -14.58 -6.44 17.66
N ASP A 178 -14.50 -6.85 16.41
CA ASP A 178 -14.85 -6.02 15.26
C ASP A 178 -16.38 -5.91 15.16
N ASN A 179 -16.93 -4.80 15.66
CA ASN A 179 -18.38 -4.56 15.71
C ASN A 179 -18.95 -4.00 14.39
N ARG A 180 -18.18 -4.00 13.30
CA ARG A 180 -18.64 -3.44 12.02
C ARG A 180 -19.63 -4.39 11.33
N LEU A 181 -20.71 -3.82 10.82
CA LEU A 181 -21.75 -4.55 10.11
C LEU A 181 -21.28 -4.94 8.70
N GLU A 182 -21.33 -6.23 8.38
CA GLU A 182 -21.12 -6.69 7.01
C GLU A 182 -22.33 -6.36 6.15
N MET A 183 -22.08 -5.71 5.01
CA MET A 183 -23.09 -5.35 4.02
C MET A 183 -22.65 -5.75 2.62
N THR A 184 -23.63 -5.91 1.73
CA THR A 184 -23.41 -6.40 0.36
C THR A 184 -24.19 -5.57 -0.65
N ALA A 185 -23.65 -5.49 -1.86
CA ALA A 185 -24.36 -4.93 -3.01
C ALA A 185 -24.01 -5.73 -4.27
N ASP A 186 -25.01 -6.02 -5.10
CA ASP A 186 -24.83 -6.67 -6.39
C ASP A 186 -24.93 -5.61 -7.49
N CYS A 187 -23.82 -5.24 -8.13
CA CYS A 187 -23.82 -4.29 -9.24
C CYS A 187 -22.75 -4.64 -10.30
N HIS A 188 -23.08 -4.36 -11.56
CA HIS A 188 -22.20 -4.61 -12.72
C HIS A 188 -21.59 -6.02 -12.79
N GLY A 189 -22.34 -7.04 -12.34
CA GLY A 189 -21.89 -8.43 -12.35
C GLY A 189 -20.99 -8.83 -11.18
N TYR A 190 -20.75 -7.93 -10.22
CA TYR A 190 -19.97 -8.20 -9.01
C TYR A 190 -20.86 -8.15 -7.78
N ARG A 191 -20.58 -9.07 -6.85
CA ARG A 191 -21.04 -8.98 -5.46
C ARG A 191 -19.97 -8.29 -4.63
N TRP A 192 -20.25 -7.06 -4.27
CA TRP A 192 -19.41 -6.26 -3.38
C TRP A 192 -19.72 -6.63 -1.93
N VAL A 193 -18.68 -6.76 -1.12
CA VAL A 193 -18.81 -6.93 0.33
C VAL A 193 -18.11 -5.77 0.99
N GLY A 194 -18.79 -5.08 1.89
CA GLY A 194 -18.25 -3.98 2.69
C GLY A 194 -18.50 -4.20 4.17
N ARG A 195 -17.72 -3.53 5.01
CA ARG A 195 -17.94 -3.40 6.45
C ARG A 195 -18.25 -1.97 6.79
N PHE A 196 -19.40 -1.76 7.42
CA PHE A 196 -19.89 -0.47 7.87
C PHE A 196 -19.69 -0.33 9.38
N ASP A 197 -19.07 0.77 9.78
CA ASP A 197 -18.94 1.14 11.18
C ASP A 197 -20.10 2.08 11.58
N GLU A 198 -21.01 1.61 12.44
CA GLU A 198 -22.20 2.39 12.85
C GLU A 198 -21.87 3.67 13.63
N THR A 199 -20.68 3.74 14.25
CA THR A 199 -20.29 4.89 15.06
C THR A 199 -19.67 5.99 14.20
N THR A 200 -18.86 5.60 13.21
CA THR A 200 -18.09 6.54 12.38
C THR A 200 -18.66 6.70 10.97
N GLU A 201 -19.68 5.91 10.61
CA GLU A 201 -20.27 5.77 9.28
C GLU A 201 -19.30 5.29 8.17
N VAL A 202 -18.05 4.97 8.53
CA VAL A 202 -17.02 4.55 7.59
C VAL A 202 -17.34 3.19 6.98
N VAL A 203 -17.09 3.09 5.68
CA VAL A 203 -17.26 1.86 4.91
C VAL A 203 -15.91 1.36 4.40
N GLU A 204 -15.55 0.13 4.72
CA GLU A 204 -14.40 -0.56 4.14
C GLU A 204 -14.86 -1.63 3.15
N ILE A 205 -14.33 -1.64 1.94
CA ILE A 205 -14.63 -2.71 0.97
C ILE A 205 -13.78 -3.93 1.32
N MET A 206 -14.43 -5.04 1.65
CA MET A 206 -13.79 -6.30 2.02
C MET A 206 -13.64 -7.26 0.85
N ARG A 207 -14.40 -7.05 -0.24
CA ARG A 207 -14.32 -7.89 -1.44
C ARG A 207 -14.74 -7.13 -2.69
N GLY A 208 -13.93 -7.22 -3.72
CA GLY A 208 -14.17 -6.65 -5.05
C GLY A 208 -12.94 -5.90 -5.58
N PRO A 209 -13.02 -5.29 -6.77
CA PRO A 209 -11.92 -4.50 -7.36
C PRO A 209 -11.36 -3.37 -6.48
N MET A 210 -12.09 -2.97 -5.44
CA MET A 210 -11.72 -1.91 -4.51
C MET A 210 -11.43 -2.43 -3.09
N GLU A 211 -11.11 -3.72 -2.94
CA GLU A 211 -10.82 -4.35 -1.65
C GLU A 211 -9.74 -3.58 -0.85
N GLY A 212 -9.98 -3.40 0.45
CA GLY A 212 -9.16 -2.62 1.38
C GLY A 212 -9.38 -1.12 1.32
N ARG A 213 -10.16 -0.59 0.36
CA ARG A 213 -10.48 0.85 0.31
C ARG A 213 -11.53 1.23 1.33
N ARG A 214 -11.32 2.37 1.98
CA ARG A 214 -12.26 2.95 2.95
C ARG A 214 -12.90 4.21 2.38
N PHE A 215 -14.16 4.42 2.73
CA PHE A 215 -14.98 5.55 2.31
C PHE A 215 -15.60 6.20 3.53
N PRO A 216 -15.77 7.54 3.49
CA PRO A 216 -16.24 8.30 4.66
C PRO A 216 -17.68 7.96 5.04
N ASP A 217 -18.50 7.52 4.08
CA ASP A 217 -19.90 7.17 4.30
C ASP A 217 -20.38 6.14 3.25
N PRO A 218 -21.55 5.51 3.46
CA PRO A 218 -22.11 4.53 2.52
C PRO A 218 -22.36 5.07 1.11
N THR A 219 -22.65 6.37 0.96
CA THR A 219 -22.94 7.00 -0.33
C THR A 219 -21.67 7.21 -1.13
N ALA A 220 -20.59 7.66 -0.49
CA ALA A 220 -19.27 7.75 -1.09
C ALA A 220 -18.79 6.37 -1.55
N ALA A 221 -19.01 5.33 -0.75
CA ALA A 221 -18.69 3.96 -1.13
C ALA A 221 -19.50 3.49 -2.35
N ALA A 222 -20.81 3.72 -2.36
CA ALA A 222 -21.71 3.31 -3.45
C ALA A 222 -21.29 3.96 -4.78
N ASN A 223 -21.08 5.27 -4.77
CA ASN A 223 -20.64 6.03 -5.95
C ASN A 223 -19.27 5.58 -6.46
N ALA A 224 -18.36 5.24 -5.55
CA ALA A 224 -17.03 4.80 -5.92
C ALA A 224 -17.05 3.42 -6.59
N VAL A 225 -17.83 2.46 -6.06
CA VAL A 225 -17.90 1.10 -6.62
C VAL A 225 -18.66 1.04 -7.94
N THR A 226 -19.69 1.87 -8.14
CA THR A 226 -20.40 1.96 -9.42
C THR A 226 -19.58 2.68 -10.47
N GLY A 227 -19.05 3.87 -10.14
CA GLY A 227 -18.24 4.68 -11.05
C GLY A 227 -16.93 4.01 -11.46
N HIS A 228 -16.35 3.14 -10.61
CA HIS A 228 -15.13 2.40 -10.94
C HIS A 228 -15.31 1.44 -12.12
N ILE A 229 -16.50 0.86 -12.30
CA ILE A 229 -16.76 -0.11 -13.38
C ILE A 229 -17.44 0.53 -14.59
N SER A 230 -18.44 1.40 -14.38
CA SER A 230 -19.21 1.98 -15.48
C SER A 230 -18.56 3.20 -16.12
N GLY A 231 -17.71 3.93 -15.37
CA GLY A 231 -17.26 5.26 -15.76
C GLY A 231 -18.37 6.33 -15.73
N ASP A 232 -19.60 5.97 -15.34
CA ASP A 232 -20.72 6.88 -15.21
C ASP A 232 -20.69 7.60 -13.85
N THR A 233 -21.15 8.86 -13.85
CA THR A 233 -21.25 9.72 -12.66
C THR A 233 -22.67 9.75 -12.09
N GLU A 234 -23.45 8.67 -12.24
CA GLU A 234 -24.73 8.55 -11.56
C GLU A 234 -24.52 8.49 -10.04
N SER A 235 -25.25 9.34 -9.31
CA SER A 235 -25.19 9.39 -7.85
C SER A 235 -26.17 8.36 -7.28
N HIS A 236 -25.65 7.46 -6.46
CA HIS A 236 -26.39 6.42 -5.75
C HIS A 236 -26.48 6.77 -4.27
N ASP A 237 -27.68 6.61 -3.70
CA ASP A 237 -27.89 6.68 -2.25
C ASP A 237 -27.34 5.42 -1.58
N GLY A 238 -26.25 5.56 -0.83
CA GLY A 238 -25.59 4.45 -0.15
C GLY A 238 -26.47 3.72 0.86
N TRP A 239 -27.40 4.42 1.50
CA TRP A 239 -28.27 3.86 2.53
C TRP A 239 -29.29 2.87 1.96
N SER A 240 -29.63 3.03 0.67
CA SER A 240 -30.53 2.14 -0.07
C SER A 240 -29.78 1.14 -0.95
N PHE A 241 -28.55 1.49 -1.36
CA PHE A 241 -27.70 0.68 -2.23
C PHE A 241 -27.13 -0.56 -1.52
N TRP A 242 -26.61 -0.37 -0.30
CA TRP A 242 -26.04 -1.47 0.48
C TRP A 242 -27.12 -2.23 1.24
N THR A 243 -26.95 -3.56 1.34
CA THR A 243 -27.90 -4.44 2.05
C THR A 243 -27.22 -5.29 3.11
N ILE A 244 -27.85 -5.41 4.28
CA ILE A 244 -27.50 -6.32 5.36
C ILE A 244 -28.62 -7.35 5.46
N ASN A 245 -28.31 -8.65 5.35
CA ASN A 245 -29.31 -9.71 5.38
C ASN A 245 -30.50 -9.45 4.44
N ASN A 246 -30.21 -8.99 3.22
CA ASN A 246 -31.19 -8.65 2.18
C ASN A 246 -32.15 -7.48 2.53
N THR A 247 -31.80 -6.67 3.55
CA THR A 247 -32.50 -5.45 3.94
C THR A 247 -31.60 -4.25 3.67
N ALA A 248 -32.14 -3.16 3.10
CA ALA A 248 -31.37 -1.94 2.89
C ALA A 248 -30.72 -1.45 4.20
N LEU A 249 -29.47 -1.00 4.14
CA LEU A 249 -28.69 -0.53 5.29
C LEU A 249 -29.47 0.49 6.13
N GLY A 250 -30.07 1.50 5.48
CA GLY A 250 -30.85 2.53 6.17
C GLY A 250 -32.15 2.03 6.82
N ALA A 251 -32.70 0.90 6.37
CA ALA A 251 -33.84 0.24 7.01
C ALA A 251 -33.40 -0.66 8.18
N HIS A 252 -32.24 -1.32 8.04
CA HIS A 252 -31.64 -2.14 9.09
C HIS A 252 -31.33 -1.29 10.33
N LEU A 253 -30.69 -0.13 10.16
CA LEU A 253 -30.32 0.78 11.25
C LEU A 253 -31.51 1.45 11.96
N LYS A 254 -32.72 1.41 11.38
CA LYS A 254 -33.95 1.90 12.03
C LYS A 254 -34.63 0.84 12.89
N THR A 255 -34.21 -0.42 12.75
CA THR A 255 -34.86 -1.59 13.37
C THR A 255 -33.95 -2.27 14.41
N ALA A 256 -32.65 -1.98 14.38
CA ALA A 256 -31.66 -2.36 15.39
C ALA A 256 -31.70 -1.39 16.60
#